data_AF-A0A538SF13-F1
#
_entry.id   AF-A0A538SF13-F1
#
_cell.length_a   1.000
_cell.length_b   1.000
_cell.length_c   1.000
_cell.angle_alpha   90.00
_cell.angle_beta   90.00
_cell.angle_gamma   90.00
#
_symmetry.space_group_name_H-M   'P 1'
#
loop_
_entity.id
_entity.type
_entity.pdbx_description
1 polymer ?
#
loop_
_entity_poly.entity_id
_entity_poly.type
_entity_poly.pdbx_seq_one_letter_code
_entity_poly.pdbx_strand_id
1 'polypeptide(L)'
;MGDRQSEVRELVLLEQEQRVPLPGRGAVGAVGLEHRRSQAERRDRRQEVAGLDRRRAPASGAAPVTPGVPGRVGSTPSERLLRGTIAILGFGNQGEAHALNLRDAGLEVIAGARPGRAAEARARALGFAAFEPAEAARRATVAAILLPDEVVPEVWPELSSALSRASALVFAHGFSLLYSDLEFQGGADVVLVSPTGPGRVLRARRERQDPLPGYLAVHRDASGKAWALAEAYAEALGLGPLWRTTVREETEVDLFGEQVVLCGGMNALVTAAFETLVERGYAPEIAYLECVHQLTYLAELLHREGVAGLRRAISGTALFGDLTRGPRVIGAESRAALRKILDEIRSGDFAREWKAEVARGRGGLNAALEGASKHPIEAARRLALGEGGPERA
;
A
#
# COMPACT_ATOMS: atom_id res chain seq x y z
N MET A 1 -23.30 -7.66 26.34
CA MET A 1 -23.85 -8.32 25.13
C MET A 1 -24.78 -7.33 24.48
N GLY A 2 -24.26 -6.56 23.52
CA GLY A 2 -24.94 -5.48 22.83
C GLY A 2 -24.50 -5.51 21.38
N ASP A 3 -25.45 -5.95 20.57
CA ASP A 3 -25.60 -6.01 19.12
C ASP A 3 -24.43 -5.62 18.20
N ARG A 4 -23.77 -6.63 17.60
CA ARG A 4 -22.88 -6.50 16.43
C ARG A 4 -23.62 -6.75 15.10
N GLN A 5 -24.95 -6.84 15.10
CA GLN A 5 -25.72 -7.08 13.88
C GLN A 5 -26.26 -5.81 13.20
N SER A 6 -26.17 -4.64 13.84
CA SER A 6 -26.61 -3.37 13.24
C SER A 6 -25.61 -2.82 12.20
N GLU A 7 -24.29 -2.91 12.45
CA GLU A 7 -23.26 -2.39 11.53
C GLU A 7 -23.10 -3.21 10.24
N VAL A 8 -23.49 -4.49 10.26
CA VAL A 8 -23.43 -5.37 9.07
C VAL A 8 -24.64 -5.16 8.15
N ARG A 9 -25.76 -4.62 8.66
CA ARG A 9 -26.96 -4.35 7.84
C ARG A 9 -26.85 -3.10 6.98
N GLU A 10 -26.00 -2.14 7.36
CA GLU A 10 -25.89 -0.87 6.63
C GLU A 10 -25.05 -0.99 5.34
N LEU A 11 -24.10 -1.93 5.30
CA LEU A 11 -23.34 -2.27 4.08
C LEU A 11 -24.13 -3.13 3.09
N VAL A 12 -25.16 -3.86 3.54
CA VAL A 12 -25.96 -4.76 2.69
C VAL A 12 -27.08 -4.04 1.94
N LEU A 13 -27.51 -2.87 2.42
CA LEU A 13 -28.56 -2.07 1.75
C LEU A 13 -28.05 -1.28 0.53
N LEU A 14 -26.74 -1.01 0.43
CA LEU A 14 -26.16 -0.24 -0.69
C LEU A 14 -26.02 -1.06 -1.99
N GLU A 15 -26.03 -2.40 -1.94
CA GLU A 15 -25.88 -3.24 -3.13
C GLU A 15 -27.20 -3.69 -3.77
N GLN A 16 -28.36 -3.51 -3.11
CA GLN A 16 -29.65 -4.03 -3.61
C GLN A 16 -30.52 -3.03 -4.41
N GLU A 17 -30.23 -1.73 -4.41
CA GLU A 17 -31.10 -0.73 -5.07
C GLU A 17 -30.65 -0.20 -6.44
N GLN A 18 -29.58 -0.73 -7.07
CA GLN A 18 -29.16 -0.25 -8.40
C GLN A 18 -29.21 -1.32 -9.50
N ARG A 19 -30.43 -1.64 -9.94
CA ARG A 19 -30.69 -2.19 -11.28
C ARG A 19 -31.71 -1.32 -12.00
N VAL A 20 -31.23 -0.27 -12.67
CA VAL A 20 -32.01 0.50 -13.65
C VAL A 20 -31.72 -0.06 -15.05
N PRO A 21 -32.73 -0.43 -15.86
CA PRO A 21 -32.49 -0.93 -17.22
C PRO A 21 -32.14 0.23 -18.17
N LEU A 22 -31.12 0.03 -19.00
CA LEU A 22 -30.71 0.97 -20.06
C LEU A 22 -31.79 1.08 -21.15
N PRO A 23 -32.17 2.27 -21.63
CA PRO A 23 -33.08 2.40 -22.77
C PRO A 23 -32.35 2.13 -24.09
N GLY A 24 -33.09 1.47 -25.00
CA GLY A 24 -32.62 0.99 -26.30
C GLY A 24 -32.29 2.10 -27.31
N ARG A 25 -31.45 1.74 -28.28
CA ARG A 25 -31.03 2.57 -29.40
C ARG A 25 -32.22 2.99 -30.26
N GLY A 26 -32.48 4.29 -30.35
CA GLY A 26 -33.35 4.92 -31.34
C GLY A 26 -32.56 5.97 -32.14
N ALA A 27 -32.62 5.85 -33.47
CA ALA A 27 -31.94 6.71 -34.43
C ALA A 27 -32.71 8.01 -34.70
N VAL A 28 -32.02 9.15 -34.66
CA VAL A 28 -32.34 10.45 -35.31
C VAL A 28 -31.01 11.21 -35.34
N GLY A 29 -30.50 11.91 -36.35
CA GLY A 29 -30.98 12.44 -37.61
C GLY A 29 -30.06 13.64 -37.88
N ALA A 30 -29.46 13.71 -39.07
CA ALA A 30 -28.46 14.71 -39.42
C ALA A 30 -29.05 16.13 -39.44
N VAL A 31 -28.35 17.09 -38.82
CA VAL A 31 -28.46 18.52 -39.15
C VAL A 31 -27.05 19.11 -39.12
N GLY A 32 -26.58 19.54 -40.29
CA GLY A 32 -25.32 20.25 -40.45
C GLY A 32 -25.44 21.72 -40.04
N LEU A 33 -24.34 22.27 -39.55
CA LEU A 33 -24.10 23.71 -39.51
C LEU A 33 -22.59 23.93 -39.69
N GLU A 34 -22.25 24.50 -40.84
CA GLU A 34 -20.91 24.96 -41.19
C GLU A 34 -20.43 26.01 -40.20
N HIS A 35 -19.17 25.93 -39.76
CA HIS A 35 -18.40 27.10 -39.34
C HIS A 35 -16.94 26.93 -39.78
N ARG A 36 -16.57 27.68 -40.81
CA ARG A 36 -15.18 27.87 -41.25
C ARG A 36 -14.45 28.71 -40.20
N ARG A 37 -13.40 28.16 -39.57
CA ARG A 37 -12.29 28.95 -39.01
C ARG A 37 -10.95 28.30 -39.37
N SER A 38 -10.00 29.19 -39.64
CA SER A 38 -8.87 29.05 -40.56
C SER A 38 -7.76 28.10 -40.09
N GLN A 39 -7.08 27.48 -41.06
CA GLN A 39 -5.90 26.62 -40.86
C GLN A 39 -4.62 27.37 -40.42
N ALA A 40 -4.70 28.66 -40.09
CA ALA A 40 -3.54 29.49 -39.75
C ALA A 40 -3.10 29.35 -38.27
N GLU A 41 -4.02 29.07 -37.34
CA GLU A 41 -3.70 29.01 -35.89
C GLU A 41 -3.13 27.65 -35.43
N ARG A 42 -3.13 26.64 -36.30
CA ARG A 42 -2.59 25.30 -36.00
C ARG A 42 -1.09 25.14 -36.26
N ARG A 43 -0.45 26.14 -36.89
CA ARG A 43 0.98 26.11 -37.22
C ARG A 43 1.89 26.73 -36.16
N ASP A 44 1.41 27.75 -35.42
CA ASP A 44 2.24 28.43 -34.41
C ASP A 44 2.45 27.61 -33.13
N ARG A 45 1.48 26.80 -32.69
CA ARG A 45 1.67 25.94 -31.50
C ARG A 45 2.59 24.73 -31.70
N ARG A 46 3.03 24.45 -32.95
CA ARG A 46 3.98 23.38 -33.24
C ARG A 46 5.44 23.83 -33.23
N GLN A 47 5.71 25.15 -33.19
CA GLN A 47 7.09 25.67 -33.21
C GLN A 47 7.60 26.11 -31.83
N GLU A 48 6.74 26.32 -30.83
CA GLU A 48 7.16 26.67 -29.46
C GLU A 48 7.62 25.49 -28.59
N VAL A 49 7.47 24.24 -29.04
CA VAL A 49 7.85 23.04 -28.26
C VAL A 49 9.18 22.43 -28.72
N ALA A 50 9.89 23.05 -29.66
CA ALA A 50 11.04 22.45 -30.35
C ALA A 50 12.41 23.10 -30.04
N GLY A 51 12.53 23.90 -28.97
CA GLY A 51 13.76 24.63 -28.73
C GLY A 51 14.04 24.92 -27.28
N LEU A 52 14.34 23.91 -26.48
CA LEU A 52 15.12 24.05 -25.25
C LEU A 52 15.84 22.73 -24.94
N ASP A 53 17.13 22.88 -24.67
CA ASP A 53 18.04 21.94 -24.01
C ASP A 53 18.94 21.03 -24.85
N ARG A 54 20.11 21.59 -25.22
CA ARG A 54 21.35 20.85 -25.45
C ARG A 54 22.41 21.38 -24.48
N ARG A 55 22.43 20.91 -23.24
CA ARG A 55 23.63 20.92 -22.41
C ARG A 55 23.85 19.53 -21.81
N ARG A 56 25.05 18.98 -22.09
CA ARG A 56 25.57 17.71 -21.58
C ARG A 56 25.62 17.75 -20.04
N ALA A 57 25.00 16.76 -19.41
CA ALA A 57 25.29 16.33 -18.04
C ALA A 57 25.98 14.94 -18.08
N PRO A 58 26.84 14.60 -17.10
CA PRO A 58 27.69 13.41 -17.18
C PRO A 58 26.92 12.12 -16.91
N ALA A 59 27.40 11.04 -17.54
CA ALA A 59 26.87 9.70 -17.39
C ALA A 59 27.06 9.19 -15.95
N SER A 60 25.96 8.94 -15.24
CA SER A 60 25.93 7.97 -14.15
C SER A 60 25.20 6.73 -14.64
N GLY A 61 25.88 5.59 -14.60
CA GLY A 61 25.35 4.32 -15.05
C GLY A 61 24.36 3.76 -14.02
N ALA A 62 23.08 3.94 -14.27
CA ALA A 62 22.04 3.08 -13.71
C ALA A 62 21.50 2.20 -14.85
N ALA A 63 21.64 0.88 -14.70
CA ALA A 63 21.05 -0.06 -15.64
C ALA A 63 19.52 0.14 -15.69
N PRO A 64 18.88 0.04 -16.86
CA PRO A 64 17.44 0.15 -16.97
C PRO A 64 16.77 -0.96 -16.16
N VAL A 65 15.80 -0.57 -15.32
CA VAL A 65 14.89 -1.50 -14.65
C VAL A 65 14.02 -2.14 -15.73
N THR A 66 14.20 -3.43 -15.96
CA THR A 66 13.32 -4.21 -16.84
C THR A 66 11.92 -4.29 -16.22
N PRO A 67 10.86 -3.90 -16.94
CA PRO A 67 9.48 -4.05 -16.46
C PRO A 67 9.19 -5.52 -16.12
N GLY A 68 8.58 -5.77 -14.96
CA GLY A 68 8.05 -7.09 -14.61
C GLY A 68 7.07 -7.62 -15.66
N VAL A 69 7.29 -8.84 -16.15
CA VAL A 69 6.39 -9.50 -17.11
C VAL A 69 5.17 -10.04 -16.36
N PRO A 70 3.91 -9.77 -16.81
CA PRO A 70 2.72 -10.40 -16.26
C PRO A 70 2.76 -11.92 -16.52
N GLY A 71 3.16 -12.70 -15.54
CA GLY A 71 3.01 -14.16 -15.57
C GLY A 71 1.76 -14.54 -14.80
N ARG A 72 0.71 -15.03 -15.47
CA ARG A 72 -0.26 -15.91 -14.80
C ARG A 72 0.50 -17.17 -14.42
N VAL A 73 0.95 -17.23 -13.17
CA VAL A 73 1.56 -18.43 -12.62
C VAL A 73 0.42 -19.36 -12.23
N GLY A 74 0.37 -20.52 -12.88
CA GLY A 74 -0.41 -21.65 -12.39
C GLY A 74 0.51 -22.55 -11.58
N SER A 75 0.18 -22.83 -10.34
CA SER A 75 0.78 -23.93 -9.58
C SER A 75 -0.19 -24.39 -8.50
N THR A 76 -0.31 -25.71 -8.36
CA THR A 76 -0.78 -26.34 -7.12
C THR A 76 0.30 -26.12 -6.06
N PRO A 77 -0.02 -25.63 -4.86
CA PRO A 77 0.97 -25.46 -3.80
C PRO A 77 1.55 -26.82 -3.44
N SER A 78 2.87 -26.97 -3.53
CA SER A 78 3.50 -28.11 -2.88
C SER A 78 3.61 -27.76 -1.40
N GLU A 79 2.56 -28.05 -0.61
CA GLU A 79 2.56 -27.94 0.87
C GLU A 79 3.84 -28.51 1.51
N ARG A 80 4.50 -29.43 0.80
CA ARG A 80 5.82 -29.97 1.11
C ARG A 80 6.91 -28.91 1.36
N LEU A 81 6.85 -27.75 0.70
CA LEU A 81 7.83 -26.66 0.84
C LEU A 81 7.65 -25.86 2.13
N LEU A 82 6.45 -25.87 2.70
CA LEU A 82 6.12 -25.19 3.96
C LEU A 82 6.02 -26.17 5.14
N ARG A 83 6.54 -27.40 4.99
CA ARG A 83 6.52 -28.39 6.08
C ARG A 83 7.41 -27.94 7.24
N GLY A 84 6.94 -28.20 8.44
CA GLY A 84 7.58 -27.81 9.69
C GLY A 84 7.03 -26.50 10.24
N THR A 85 7.77 -25.91 11.17
CA THR A 85 7.33 -24.73 11.91
C THR A 85 7.62 -23.44 11.14
N ILE A 86 6.59 -22.62 10.96
CA ILE A 86 6.70 -21.25 10.44
C ILE A 86 6.77 -20.28 11.63
N ALA A 87 7.88 -19.56 11.76
CA ALA A 87 8.03 -18.52 12.76
C ALA A 87 7.66 -17.15 12.19
N ILE A 88 6.68 -16.48 12.80
CA ILE A 88 6.32 -15.10 12.50
C ILE A 88 7.09 -14.19 13.47
N LEU A 89 8.18 -13.60 13.01
CA LEU A 89 9.03 -12.71 13.81
C LEU A 89 8.48 -11.29 13.73
N GLY A 90 7.84 -10.82 14.81
CA GLY A 90 7.06 -9.59 14.84
C GLY A 90 5.56 -9.87 14.71
N PHE A 91 4.79 -9.40 15.69
CA PHE A 91 3.35 -9.65 15.78
C PHE A 91 2.55 -8.34 15.75
N GLY A 92 2.86 -7.50 14.77
CA GLY A 92 2.17 -6.23 14.47
C GLY A 92 1.10 -6.38 13.41
N ASN A 93 0.84 -5.32 12.63
CA ASN A 93 -0.20 -5.27 11.60
C ASN A 93 -0.09 -6.43 10.58
N GLN A 94 1.08 -6.60 9.93
CA GLN A 94 1.30 -7.73 9.00
C GLN A 94 1.50 -9.06 9.74
N GLY A 95 2.27 -9.07 10.83
CA GLY A 95 2.57 -10.27 11.61
C GLY A 95 1.33 -11.03 12.07
N GLU A 96 0.37 -10.33 12.69
CA GLU A 96 -0.89 -10.94 13.13
C GLU A 96 -1.68 -11.52 11.96
N ALA A 97 -1.79 -10.79 10.84
CA ALA A 97 -2.53 -11.24 9.66
C ALA A 97 -1.88 -12.48 9.01
N HIS A 98 -0.56 -12.49 8.87
CA HIS A 98 0.17 -13.65 8.36
C HIS A 98 -0.01 -14.85 9.27
N ALA A 99 0.14 -14.68 10.59
CA ALA A 99 0.01 -15.78 11.53
C ALA A 99 -1.38 -16.43 11.48
N LEU A 100 -2.43 -15.61 11.47
CA LEU A 100 -3.82 -16.07 11.39
C LEU A 100 -4.11 -16.77 10.06
N ASN A 101 -3.73 -16.17 8.94
CA ASN A 101 -4.03 -16.73 7.62
C ASN A 101 -3.29 -18.04 7.35
N LEU A 102 -2.01 -18.13 7.73
CA LEU A 102 -1.21 -19.35 7.57
C LEU A 102 -1.72 -20.48 8.48
N ARG A 103 -2.14 -20.16 9.71
CA ARG A 103 -2.80 -21.14 10.59
C ARG A 103 -4.12 -21.63 10.00
N ASP A 104 -4.94 -20.73 9.45
CA ASP A 104 -6.19 -21.10 8.78
C ASP A 104 -5.94 -21.95 7.51
N ALA A 105 -4.74 -21.88 6.93
CA ALA A 105 -4.27 -22.76 5.86
C ALA A 105 -3.72 -24.11 6.38
N GLY A 106 -3.84 -24.41 7.68
CA GLY A 106 -3.44 -25.68 8.29
C GLY A 106 -1.95 -25.79 8.60
N LEU A 107 -1.20 -24.68 8.56
CA LEU A 107 0.25 -24.67 8.80
C LEU A 107 0.57 -24.51 10.29
N GLU A 108 1.70 -25.07 10.71
CA GLU A 108 2.20 -24.92 12.08
C GLU A 108 2.88 -23.56 12.22
N VAL A 109 2.26 -22.66 13.00
CA VAL A 109 2.73 -21.27 13.14
C VAL A 109 3.04 -20.95 14.60
N ILE A 110 4.21 -20.37 14.84
CA ILE A 110 4.62 -19.79 16.13
C ILE A 110 4.91 -18.30 15.99
N ALA A 111 4.80 -17.56 17.09
CA ALA A 111 5.10 -16.14 17.13
C ALA A 111 6.47 -15.87 17.80
N GLY A 112 7.29 -15.05 17.16
CA GLY A 112 8.48 -14.44 17.75
C GLY A 112 8.16 -13.01 18.18
N ALA A 113 8.06 -12.78 19.50
CA ALA A 113 7.74 -11.47 20.05
C ALA A 113 8.54 -11.20 21.33
N ARG A 114 8.93 -9.94 21.56
CA ARG A 114 9.69 -9.56 22.76
C ARG A 114 8.91 -9.90 24.04
N PRO A 115 9.52 -10.60 25.02
CA PRO A 115 8.85 -10.97 26.26
C PRO A 115 8.30 -9.76 27.04
N GLY A 116 7.13 -9.93 27.64
CA GLY A 116 6.46 -8.93 28.47
C GLY A 116 5.87 -7.74 27.70
N ARG A 117 5.75 -7.83 26.37
CA ARG A 117 5.23 -6.74 25.51
C ARG A 117 3.84 -7.08 24.95
N ALA A 118 3.14 -6.04 24.48
CA ALA A 118 1.80 -6.15 23.93
C ALA A 118 1.69 -7.17 22.79
N ALA A 119 2.70 -7.25 21.92
CA ALA A 119 2.75 -8.22 20.81
C ALA A 119 2.74 -9.68 21.29
N GLU A 120 3.49 -10.00 22.36
CA GLU A 120 3.49 -11.34 22.94
C GLU A 120 2.13 -11.67 23.57
N ALA A 121 1.59 -10.74 24.38
CA ALA A 121 0.27 -10.90 25.00
C ALA A 121 -0.82 -11.11 23.93
N ARG A 122 -0.75 -10.35 22.83
CA ARG A 122 -1.66 -10.48 21.69
C ARG A 122 -1.55 -11.84 21.00
N ALA A 123 -0.33 -12.31 20.72
CA ALA A 123 -0.11 -13.62 20.11
C ALA A 123 -0.67 -14.76 20.98
N ARG A 124 -0.39 -14.73 22.30
CA ARG A 124 -0.91 -15.72 23.25
C ARG A 124 -2.44 -15.69 23.35
N ALA A 125 -3.03 -14.49 23.38
CA ALA A 125 -4.49 -14.32 23.42
C ALA A 125 -5.18 -14.87 22.16
N LEU A 126 -4.50 -14.87 21.01
CA LEU A 126 -4.99 -15.48 19.77
C LEU A 126 -4.64 -16.98 19.64
N GLY A 127 -4.04 -17.59 20.68
CA GLY A 127 -3.74 -19.01 20.74
C GLY A 127 -2.43 -19.44 20.09
N PHE A 128 -1.51 -18.51 19.80
CA PHE A 128 -0.18 -18.85 19.28
C PHE A 128 0.80 -19.13 20.41
N ALA A 129 1.67 -20.13 20.21
CA ALA A 129 2.86 -20.27 21.03
C ALA A 129 3.80 -19.10 20.73
N ALA A 130 4.09 -18.29 21.75
CA ALA A 130 4.96 -17.14 21.64
C ALA A 130 6.30 -17.41 22.32
N PHE A 131 7.38 -17.08 21.61
CA PHE A 131 8.76 -17.19 22.06
C PHE A 131 9.48 -15.85 21.85
N GLU A 132 10.61 -15.69 22.52
CA GLU A 132 11.56 -14.63 22.18
C GLU A 132 12.00 -14.80 20.69
N PRO A 133 12.20 -13.71 19.92
CA PRO A 133 12.48 -13.79 18.49
C PRO A 133 13.59 -14.75 18.07
N ALA A 134 14.75 -14.77 18.75
CA ALA A 134 15.83 -15.70 18.40
C ALA A 134 15.47 -17.16 18.71
N GLU A 135 14.70 -17.41 19.77
CA GLU A 135 14.16 -18.75 20.06
C GLU A 135 13.14 -19.22 19.03
N ALA A 136 12.25 -18.33 18.57
CA ALA A 136 11.34 -18.64 17.48
C ALA A 136 12.11 -18.95 16.18
N ALA A 137 13.15 -18.16 15.88
CA ALA A 137 14.01 -18.35 14.72
C ALA A 137 14.73 -19.71 14.72
N ARG A 138 15.23 -20.17 15.88
CA ARG A 138 15.85 -21.50 16.04
C ARG A 138 14.93 -22.66 15.68
N ARG A 139 13.62 -22.50 15.90
CA ARG A 139 12.61 -23.54 15.65
C ARG A 139 12.10 -23.53 14.21
N ALA A 140 12.41 -22.50 13.44
CA ALA A 140 11.77 -22.23 12.16
C ALA A 140 12.37 -23.04 11.00
N THR A 141 11.53 -23.70 10.21
CA THR A 141 11.88 -24.11 8.85
C THR A 141 11.65 -22.97 7.86
N VAL A 142 10.67 -22.10 8.15
CA VAL A 142 10.44 -20.82 7.45
C VAL A 142 10.32 -19.71 8.48
N ALA A 143 11.13 -18.66 8.37
CA ALA A 143 11.04 -17.48 9.23
C ALA A 143 10.52 -16.29 8.42
N ALA A 144 9.34 -15.78 8.78
CA ALA A 144 8.81 -14.54 8.24
C ALA A 144 9.28 -13.36 9.09
N ILE A 145 10.08 -12.48 8.50
CA ILE A 145 10.66 -11.30 9.13
C ILE A 145 9.66 -10.14 8.98
N LEU A 146 8.79 -9.97 9.99
CA LEU A 146 7.70 -8.99 10.03
C LEU A 146 7.88 -8.01 11.21
N LEU A 147 9.13 -7.75 11.54
CA LEU A 147 9.55 -6.69 12.45
C LEU A 147 9.55 -5.34 11.70
N PRO A 148 9.47 -4.20 12.41
CA PRO A 148 9.64 -2.89 11.77
C PRO A 148 10.98 -2.81 11.04
N ASP A 149 10.99 -2.24 9.84
CA ASP A 149 12.18 -2.19 8.97
C ASP A 149 13.36 -1.47 9.63
N GLU A 150 13.09 -0.51 10.51
CA GLU A 150 14.09 0.21 11.28
C GLU A 150 14.70 -0.62 12.43
N VAL A 151 14.00 -1.65 12.89
CA VAL A 151 14.44 -2.55 13.97
C VAL A 151 15.25 -3.72 13.41
N VAL A 152 14.91 -4.20 12.21
CA VAL A 152 15.54 -5.39 11.60
C VAL A 152 17.08 -5.32 11.66
N PRO A 153 17.77 -4.25 11.24
CA PRO A 153 19.23 -4.22 11.22
C PRO A 153 19.88 -4.38 12.60
N GLU A 154 19.24 -3.87 13.66
CA GLU A 154 19.73 -3.95 15.04
C GLU A 154 19.68 -5.39 15.55
N VAL A 155 18.57 -6.10 15.28
CA VAL A 155 18.37 -7.47 15.80
C VAL A 155 18.88 -8.55 14.84
N TRP A 156 19.22 -8.18 13.61
CA TRP A 156 19.61 -9.12 12.56
C TRP A 156 20.81 -10.02 12.93
N PRO A 157 21.89 -9.53 13.56
CA PRO A 157 23.02 -10.39 13.93
C PRO A 157 22.61 -11.54 14.85
N GLU A 158 21.78 -11.27 15.86
CA GLU A 158 21.27 -12.29 16.76
C GLU A 158 20.31 -13.25 16.04
N LEU A 159 19.33 -12.70 15.30
CA LEU A 159 18.35 -13.51 14.56
C LEU A 159 19.00 -14.41 13.51
N SER A 160 19.89 -13.86 12.69
CA SER A 160 20.61 -14.58 11.64
C SER A 160 21.49 -15.70 12.20
N SER A 161 22.11 -15.50 13.37
CA SER A 161 22.89 -16.54 14.05
C SER A 161 22.05 -17.67 14.64
N ALA A 162 20.79 -17.38 14.99
CA ALA A 162 19.84 -18.31 15.56
C ALA A 162 19.14 -19.18 14.50
N LEU A 163 19.03 -18.70 13.27
CA LEU A 163 18.39 -19.41 12.16
C LEU A 163 19.17 -20.68 11.76
N SER A 164 18.45 -21.74 11.41
CA SER A 164 19.06 -22.91 10.79
C SER A 164 19.54 -22.57 9.38
N ARG A 165 20.65 -23.18 8.95
CA ARG A 165 21.18 -23.02 7.57
C ARG A 165 20.23 -23.50 6.49
N ALA A 166 19.24 -24.32 6.86
CA ALA A 166 18.20 -24.82 5.97
C ALA A 166 16.91 -24.00 6.02
N SER A 167 16.81 -23.00 6.91
CA SER A 167 15.63 -22.16 7.02
C SER A 167 15.50 -21.27 5.79
N ALA A 168 14.28 -21.12 5.29
CA ALA A 168 13.97 -20.09 4.33
C ALA A 168 13.47 -18.81 5.02
N LEU A 169 13.77 -17.66 4.42
CA LEU A 169 13.43 -16.35 4.95
C LEU A 169 12.41 -15.68 4.06
N VAL A 170 11.35 -15.16 4.68
CA VAL A 170 10.27 -14.43 4.00
C VAL A 170 10.24 -13.00 4.54
N PHE A 171 10.37 -12.02 3.66
CA PHE A 171 10.14 -10.61 3.97
C PHE A 171 8.81 -10.16 3.35
N ALA A 172 8.07 -9.28 4.02
CA ALA A 172 6.87 -8.65 3.45
C ALA A 172 7.13 -7.29 2.79
N HIS A 173 8.35 -6.77 2.93
CA HIS A 173 8.82 -5.54 2.30
C HIS A 173 10.33 -5.61 2.07
N GLY A 174 10.82 -4.98 1.01
CA GLY A 174 12.22 -5.06 0.62
C GLY A 174 13.16 -4.03 1.28
N PHE A 175 12.66 -3.08 2.09
CA PHE A 175 13.49 -2.00 2.66
C PHE A 175 14.77 -2.48 3.34
N SER A 176 14.67 -3.42 4.30
CA SER A 176 15.85 -3.91 4.99
C SER A 176 16.79 -4.69 4.05
N LEU A 177 16.23 -5.45 3.10
CA LEU A 177 17.01 -6.17 2.09
C LEU A 177 17.78 -5.23 1.15
N LEU A 178 17.20 -4.05 0.85
CA LEU A 178 17.76 -3.11 -0.12
C LEU A 178 18.72 -2.09 0.51
N TYR A 179 18.45 -1.62 1.72
CA TYR A 179 19.13 -0.45 2.29
C TYR A 179 19.93 -0.73 3.57
N SER A 180 19.99 -1.97 4.06
CA SER A 180 20.58 -2.26 5.38
C SER A 180 21.72 -3.26 5.41
N ASP A 181 22.25 -3.65 4.25
CA ASP A 181 23.43 -4.52 4.13
C ASP A 181 23.39 -5.74 5.06
N LEU A 182 22.23 -6.42 5.09
CA LEU A 182 22.01 -7.56 5.98
C LEU A 182 22.93 -8.73 5.58
N GLU A 183 23.68 -9.26 6.55
CA GLU A 183 24.51 -10.45 6.34
C GLU A 183 23.69 -11.72 6.51
N PHE A 184 23.59 -12.53 5.45
CA PHE A 184 22.86 -13.80 5.50
C PHE A 184 23.81 -14.97 5.78
N GLN A 185 23.52 -15.73 6.84
CA GLN A 185 24.27 -16.93 7.19
C GLN A 185 23.93 -18.07 6.22
N GLY A 186 24.94 -18.61 5.49
CA GLY A 186 24.85 -19.91 4.79
C GLY A 186 23.68 -20.07 3.81
N GLY A 187 23.31 -21.29 3.41
CA GLY A 187 22.41 -21.62 2.27
C GLY A 187 20.91 -21.33 2.42
N ALA A 188 20.50 -20.27 3.12
CA ALA A 188 19.10 -19.86 3.22
C ALA A 188 18.57 -19.25 1.91
N ASP A 189 17.38 -19.69 1.48
CA ASP A 189 16.58 -18.98 0.50
C ASP A 189 16.03 -17.70 1.12
N VAL A 190 16.03 -16.60 0.36
CA VAL A 190 15.50 -15.31 0.81
C VAL A 190 14.50 -14.82 -0.23
N VAL A 191 13.24 -14.77 0.16
CA VAL A 191 12.12 -14.39 -0.69
C VAL A 191 11.37 -13.21 -0.10
N LEU A 192 10.69 -12.48 -0.96
CA LEU A 192 9.78 -11.42 -0.63
C LEU A 192 8.37 -11.83 -1.07
N VAL A 193 7.43 -11.75 -0.14
CA VAL A 193 6.00 -11.97 -0.37
C VAL A 193 5.27 -10.78 0.23
N SER A 194 4.98 -9.78 -0.60
CA SER A 194 4.44 -8.47 -0.20
C SER A 194 2.96 -8.36 -0.57
N PRO A 195 2.03 -8.38 0.41
CA PRO A 195 0.62 -8.10 0.18
C PRO A 195 0.40 -6.64 -0.22
N THR A 196 -0.44 -6.35 -1.23
CA THR A 196 -0.72 -4.97 -1.67
C THR A 196 -1.73 -4.25 -0.76
N GLY A 197 -1.52 -4.33 0.55
CA GLY A 197 -2.41 -3.73 1.53
C GLY A 197 -1.98 -4.00 2.97
N PRO A 198 -2.49 -3.22 3.93
CA PRO A 198 -2.16 -3.39 5.34
C PRO A 198 -2.70 -4.73 5.86
N GLY A 199 -2.02 -5.32 6.85
CA GLY A 199 -2.39 -6.62 7.39
C GLY A 199 -3.85 -6.76 7.84
N ARG A 200 -4.47 -5.71 8.39
CA ARG A 200 -5.93 -5.70 8.68
C ARG A 200 -6.80 -5.99 7.44
N VAL A 201 -6.42 -5.43 6.27
CA VAL A 201 -7.13 -5.64 5.01
C VAL A 201 -6.85 -7.04 4.49
N LEU A 202 -5.60 -7.49 4.54
CA LEU A 202 -5.22 -8.86 4.20
C LEU A 202 -6.04 -9.89 5.00
N ARG A 203 -6.19 -9.69 6.31
CA ARG A 203 -6.97 -10.57 7.17
C ARG A 203 -8.46 -10.54 6.81
N ALA A 204 -9.05 -9.35 6.75
CA ALA A 204 -10.48 -9.21 6.46
C ALA A 204 -10.87 -9.78 5.09
N ARG A 205 -10.01 -9.62 4.09
CA ARG A 205 -10.19 -10.18 2.75
C ARG A 205 -10.10 -11.71 2.74
N ARG A 206 -9.13 -12.30 3.46
CA ARG A 206 -9.04 -13.76 3.63
C ARG A 206 -10.30 -14.36 4.25
N GLU A 207 -10.85 -13.73 5.28
CA GLU A 207 -12.09 -14.18 5.94
C GLU A 207 -13.29 -14.17 4.98
N ARG A 208 -13.28 -13.29 3.99
CA ARG A 208 -14.30 -13.17 2.94
C ARG A 208 -13.99 -14.01 1.70
N GLN A 209 -12.90 -14.79 1.71
CA GLN A 209 -12.42 -15.57 0.56
C GLN A 209 -12.17 -14.70 -0.69
N ASP A 210 -11.85 -13.42 -0.47
CA ASP A 210 -11.51 -12.45 -1.51
C ASP A 210 -9.98 -12.30 -1.50
N PRO A 211 -9.23 -12.78 -2.50
CA PRO A 211 -7.78 -12.73 -2.46
C PRO A 211 -7.27 -11.30 -2.63
N LEU A 212 -6.24 -10.94 -1.86
CA LEU A 212 -5.55 -9.66 -2.00
C LEU A 212 -4.39 -9.84 -3.00
N PRO A 213 -4.19 -8.95 -3.99
CA PRO A 213 -3.03 -9.03 -4.86
C PRO A 213 -1.71 -9.00 -4.06
N GLY A 214 -0.67 -9.59 -4.64
CA GLY A 214 0.64 -9.68 -3.97
C GLY A 214 1.80 -9.62 -4.94
N TYR A 215 2.91 -9.06 -4.48
CA TYR A 215 4.19 -9.07 -5.17
C TYR A 215 5.09 -10.18 -4.62
N LEU A 216 5.78 -10.87 -5.53
CA LEU A 216 6.76 -11.88 -5.23
C LEU A 216 8.12 -11.48 -5.79
N ALA A 217 9.17 -11.58 -4.98
CA ALA A 217 10.54 -11.49 -5.46
C ALA A 217 11.43 -12.53 -4.79
N VAL A 218 12.51 -12.90 -5.47
CA VAL A 218 13.58 -13.72 -4.89
C VAL A 218 14.82 -12.86 -4.76
N HIS A 219 15.26 -12.65 -3.52
CA HIS A 219 16.52 -11.97 -3.23
C HIS A 219 17.70 -12.94 -3.36
N ARG A 220 17.50 -14.19 -2.92
CA ARG A 220 18.51 -15.24 -2.97
C ARG A 220 17.86 -16.62 -3.12
N ASP A 221 18.36 -17.39 -4.08
CA ASP A 221 17.93 -18.78 -4.34
C ASP A 221 19.12 -19.71 -4.10
N ALA A 222 19.23 -20.24 -2.88
CA ALA A 222 20.29 -21.17 -2.49
C ALA A 222 19.91 -22.63 -2.77
N SER A 223 18.60 -22.95 -2.74
CA SER A 223 18.09 -24.30 -2.92
C SER A 223 17.65 -24.63 -4.36
N GLY A 224 17.47 -23.63 -5.21
CA GLY A 224 16.83 -23.74 -6.53
C GLY A 224 15.31 -23.81 -6.47
N LYS A 225 14.70 -23.55 -5.28
CA LYS A 225 13.26 -23.65 -5.02
C LYS A 225 12.67 -22.37 -4.44
N ALA A 226 13.43 -21.27 -4.35
CA ALA A 226 12.96 -20.04 -3.72
C ALA A 226 11.66 -19.50 -4.34
N TRP A 227 11.52 -19.55 -5.67
CA TRP A 227 10.29 -19.12 -6.34
C TRP A 227 9.07 -19.97 -5.94
N ALA A 228 9.23 -21.30 -5.91
CA ALA A 228 8.15 -22.20 -5.53
C ALA A 228 7.76 -22.04 -4.05
N LEU A 229 8.73 -21.74 -3.18
CA LEU A 229 8.48 -21.39 -1.79
C LEU A 229 7.69 -20.08 -1.67
N ALA A 230 8.09 -19.03 -2.39
CA ALA A 230 7.42 -17.73 -2.37
C ALA A 230 5.95 -17.85 -2.82
N GLU A 231 5.70 -18.61 -3.88
CA GLU A 231 4.35 -18.91 -4.38
C GLU A 231 3.53 -19.70 -3.35
N ALA A 232 4.08 -20.79 -2.81
CA ALA A 232 3.40 -21.59 -1.79
C ALA A 232 3.04 -20.75 -0.55
N TYR A 233 3.96 -19.90 -0.09
CA TYR A 233 3.70 -19.01 1.05
C TYR A 233 2.61 -17.98 0.72
N ALA A 234 2.63 -17.38 -0.46
CA ALA A 234 1.64 -16.40 -0.89
C ALA A 234 0.23 -17.00 -1.03
N GLU A 235 0.13 -18.22 -1.57
CA GLU A 235 -1.14 -18.95 -1.67
C GLU A 235 -1.71 -19.31 -0.30
N ALA A 236 -0.85 -19.82 0.60
CA ALA A 236 -1.25 -20.12 1.99
C ALA A 236 -1.70 -18.86 2.74
N LEU A 237 -1.08 -17.72 2.45
CA LEU A 237 -1.45 -16.42 3.00
C LEU A 237 -2.79 -15.89 2.46
N GLY A 238 -3.26 -16.41 1.32
CA GLY A 238 -4.50 -16.01 0.66
C GLY A 238 -4.33 -14.87 -0.35
N LEU A 239 -3.15 -14.75 -0.95
CA LEU A 239 -2.88 -13.74 -1.97
C LEU A 239 -3.29 -14.21 -3.37
N GLY A 240 -3.66 -13.26 -4.23
CA GLY A 240 -4.00 -13.50 -5.63
C GLY A 240 -4.72 -12.30 -6.28
N PRO A 241 -4.41 -11.92 -7.54
CA PRO A 241 -3.34 -12.45 -8.39
C PRO A 241 -1.93 -12.09 -7.88
N LEU A 242 -0.96 -12.94 -8.21
CA LEU A 242 0.45 -12.78 -7.84
C LEU A 242 1.25 -12.18 -8.99
N TRP A 243 2.15 -11.24 -8.66
CA TRP A 243 2.98 -10.52 -9.61
C TRP A 243 4.45 -10.71 -9.27
N ARG A 244 5.25 -11.20 -10.22
CA ARG A 244 6.70 -11.35 -10.02
C ARG A 244 7.40 -10.02 -10.26
N THR A 245 8.32 -9.67 -9.38
CA THR A 245 9.10 -8.43 -9.38
C THR A 245 10.51 -8.69 -8.84
N THR A 246 11.27 -7.63 -8.57
CA THR A 246 12.55 -7.66 -7.86
C THR A 246 12.40 -6.97 -6.51
N VAL A 247 13.28 -7.28 -5.55
CA VAL A 247 13.32 -6.56 -4.26
C VAL A 247 13.42 -5.05 -4.47
N ARG A 248 14.25 -4.62 -5.43
CA ARG A 248 14.43 -3.21 -5.76
C ARG A 248 13.14 -2.56 -6.27
N GLU A 249 12.51 -3.17 -7.28
CA GLU A 249 11.29 -2.62 -7.87
C GLU A 249 10.17 -2.57 -6.82
N GLU A 250 9.95 -3.63 -6.03
CA GLU A 250 8.95 -3.60 -4.95
C GLU A 250 9.22 -2.48 -3.94
N THR A 251 10.47 -2.38 -3.46
CA THR A 251 10.81 -1.38 -2.43
C THR A 251 10.61 0.03 -2.96
N GLU A 252 11.13 0.33 -4.16
CA GLU A 252 11.10 1.67 -4.72
C GLU A 252 9.67 2.11 -5.07
N VAL A 253 8.83 1.22 -5.63
CA VAL A 253 7.45 1.58 -6.01
C VAL A 253 6.51 1.64 -4.81
N ASP A 254 6.72 0.80 -3.79
CA ASP A 254 5.94 0.82 -2.55
C ASP A 254 6.18 2.12 -1.79
N LEU A 255 7.45 2.44 -1.50
CA LEU A 255 7.85 3.71 -0.86
C LEU A 255 7.36 4.93 -1.64
N PHE A 256 7.46 4.90 -2.97
CA PHE A 256 6.97 5.99 -3.79
C PHE A 256 5.45 6.14 -3.68
N GLY A 257 4.72 5.03 -3.79
CA GLY A 257 3.26 4.98 -3.72
C GLY A 257 2.74 5.54 -2.39
N GLU A 258 3.29 5.09 -1.26
CA GLU A 258 2.87 5.57 0.07
C GLU A 258 3.17 7.06 0.28
N GLN A 259 4.33 7.55 -0.17
CA GLN A 259 4.72 8.94 0.05
C GLN A 259 3.88 9.89 -0.80
N VAL A 260 3.61 9.56 -2.06
CA VAL A 260 3.06 10.53 -3.01
C VAL A 260 1.59 10.36 -3.35
N VAL A 261 0.99 9.20 -3.02
CA VAL A 261 -0.43 8.93 -3.31
C VAL A 261 -1.13 8.37 -2.08
N LEU A 262 -0.76 7.17 -1.62
CA LEU A 262 -1.60 6.36 -0.73
C LEU A 262 -1.68 6.89 0.70
N CYS A 263 -0.63 7.58 1.16
CA CYS A 263 -0.57 8.18 2.49
C CYS A 263 -0.29 9.69 2.38
N GLY A 264 0.96 10.08 2.09
CA GLY A 264 1.39 11.47 2.17
C GLY A 264 0.61 12.40 1.23
N GLY A 265 0.56 12.05 -0.06
CA GLY A 265 -0.16 12.83 -1.08
C GLY A 265 -1.66 12.98 -0.81
N MET A 266 -2.35 11.89 -0.49
CA MET A 266 -3.78 11.92 -0.14
C MET A 266 -4.03 12.77 1.11
N ASN A 267 -3.32 12.51 2.21
CA ASN A 267 -3.52 13.22 3.47
C ASN A 267 -3.24 14.72 3.32
N ALA A 268 -2.16 15.09 2.62
CA ALA A 268 -1.85 16.50 2.36
C ALA A 268 -2.91 17.19 1.50
N LEU A 269 -3.38 16.53 0.43
CA LEU A 269 -4.39 17.10 -0.46
C LEU A 269 -5.72 17.35 0.25
N VAL A 270 -6.22 16.36 0.98
CA VAL A 270 -7.52 16.50 1.67
C VAL A 270 -7.46 17.49 2.82
N THR A 271 -6.32 17.57 3.52
CA THR A 271 -6.10 18.54 4.60
C THR A 271 -6.09 19.96 4.05
N ALA A 272 -5.31 20.22 3.00
CA ALA A 272 -5.23 21.54 2.39
C ALA A 272 -6.58 21.99 1.78
N ALA A 273 -7.33 21.07 1.17
CA ALA A 273 -8.66 21.36 0.64
C ALA A 273 -9.65 21.68 1.77
N PHE A 274 -9.63 20.92 2.86
CA PHE A 274 -10.43 21.17 4.05
C PHE A 274 -10.11 22.54 4.67
N GLU A 275 -8.84 22.85 4.90
CA GLU A 275 -8.38 24.14 5.44
C GLU A 275 -8.86 25.30 4.56
N THR A 276 -8.69 25.18 3.23
CA THR A 276 -9.13 26.21 2.26
C THR A 276 -10.63 26.52 2.39
N LEU A 277 -11.47 25.51 2.64
CA LEU A 277 -12.91 25.73 2.85
C LEU A 277 -13.19 26.36 4.22
N VAL A 278 -12.62 25.81 5.28
CA VAL A 278 -12.88 26.30 6.65
C VAL A 278 -12.40 27.74 6.84
N GLU A 279 -11.25 28.10 6.28
CA GLU A 279 -10.73 29.48 6.28
C GLU A 279 -11.66 30.49 5.58
N ARG A 280 -12.51 30.01 4.68
CA ARG A 280 -13.51 30.82 3.96
C ARG A 280 -14.89 30.81 4.63
N GLY A 281 -14.99 30.22 5.83
CA GLY A 281 -16.20 30.22 6.64
C GLY A 281 -17.20 29.12 6.31
N TYR A 282 -16.81 28.11 5.51
CA TYR A 282 -17.65 26.92 5.32
C TYR A 282 -17.63 26.04 6.57
N ALA A 283 -18.77 25.40 6.86
CA ALA A 283 -18.91 24.53 8.03
C ALA A 283 -17.92 23.34 7.95
N PRO A 284 -17.14 23.06 9.01
CA PRO A 284 -16.12 22.00 9.00
C PRO A 284 -16.67 20.62 8.64
N GLU A 285 -17.84 20.24 9.16
CA GLU A 285 -18.47 18.95 8.86
C GLU A 285 -18.85 18.81 7.38
N ILE A 286 -19.28 19.91 6.74
CA ILE A 286 -19.57 19.94 5.29
C ILE A 286 -18.26 19.86 4.50
N ALA A 287 -17.22 20.60 4.90
CA ALA A 287 -15.90 20.51 4.27
C ALA A 287 -15.32 19.09 4.38
N TYR A 288 -15.50 18.40 5.50
CA TYR A 288 -15.11 17.01 5.66
C TYR A 288 -15.87 16.07 4.72
N LEU A 289 -17.20 16.23 4.62
CA LEU A 289 -18.02 15.42 3.72
C LEU A 289 -17.58 15.57 2.26
N GLU A 290 -17.31 16.79 1.82
CA GLU A 290 -16.89 17.10 0.45
C GLU A 290 -15.45 16.67 0.15
N CYS A 291 -14.50 16.87 1.07
CA CYS A 291 -13.08 16.65 0.80
C CYS A 291 -12.58 15.24 1.18
N VAL A 292 -13.28 14.53 2.07
CA VAL A 292 -12.83 13.23 2.59
C VAL A 292 -13.87 12.14 2.39
N HIS A 293 -15.09 12.32 2.91
CA HIS A 293 -16.09 11.24 2.96
C HIS A 293 -16.44 10.70 1.57
N GLN A 294 -16.64 11.58 0.59
CA GLN A 294 -17.00 11.15 -0.77
C GLN A 294 -15.85 10.44 -1.52
N LEU A 295 -14.60 10.50 -1.03
CA LEU A 295 -13.49 9.78 -1.65
C LEU A 295 -13.71 8.27 -1.63
N THR A 296 -14.43 7.72 -0.64
CA THR A 296 -14.72 6.27 -0.59
C THR A 296 -15.41 5.81 -1.87
N TYR A 297 -16.44 6.54 -2.32
CA TYR A 297 -17.20 6.18 -3.52
C TYR A 297 -16.40 6.39 -4.80
N LEU A 298 -15.63 7.48 -4.89
CA LEU A 298 -14.84 7.76 -6.08
C LEU A 298 -13.63 6.84 -6.20
N ALA A 299 -13.01 6.46 -5.08
CA ALA A 299 -11.94 5.46 -5.06
C ALA A 299 -12.46 4.08 -5.53
N GLU A 300 -13.69 3.71 -5.15
CA GLU A 300 -14.31 2.48 -5.63
C GLU A 300 -14.58 2.53 -7.14
N LEU A 301 -15.15 3.63 -7.66
CA LEU A 301 -15.34 3.82 -9.11
C LEU A 301 -14.01 3.80 -9.86
N LEU A 302 -12.98 4.46 -9.34
CA LEU A 302 -11.63 4.45 -9.91
C LEU A 302 -11.07 3.02 -9.96
N HIS A 303 -11.23 2.26 -8.88
CA HIS A 303 -10.75 0.89 -8.80
C HIS A 303 -11.47 -0.04 -9.78
N ARG A 304 -12.80 0.04 -9.84
CA ARG A 304 -13.64 -0.85 -10.66
C ARG A 304 -13.62 -0.51 -12.15
N GLU A 305 -13.58 0.77 -12.49
CA GLU A 305 -13.85 1.24 -13.86
C GLU A 305 -12.71 2.08 -14.47
N GLY A 306 -11.66 2.34 -13.70
CA GLY A 306 -10.50 3.14 -14.10
C GLY A 306 -10.82 4.63 -14.23
N VAL A 307 -9.78 5.42 -14.55
CA VAL A 307 -9.87 6.90 -14.67
C VAL A 307 -10.94 7.32 -15.67
N ALA A 308 -11.04 6.61 -16.80
CA ALA A 308 -12.05 6.92 -17.83
C ALA A 308 -13.47 6.53 -17.40
N GLY A 309 -13.62 5.47 -16.60
CA GLY A 309 -14.91 5.04 -16.04
C GLY A 309 -15.44 6.04 -15.03
N LEU A 310 -14.61 6.43 -14.06
CA LEU A 310 -14.95 7.48 -13.09
C LEU A 310 -15.42 8.76 -13.80
N ARG A 311 -14.70 9.21 -14.84
CA ARG A 311 -15.07 10.39 -15.63
C ARG A 311 -16.41 10.30 -16.34
N ARG A 312 -16.85 9.10 -16.71
CA ARG A 312 -18.18 8.86 -17.29
C ARG A 312 -19.28 8.82 -16.22
N ALA A 313 -18.93 8.47 -14.98
CA ALA A 313 -19.86 8.31 -13.87
C ALA A 313 -20.20 9.65 -13.16
N ILE A 314 -19.44 10.72 -13.39
CA ILE A 314 -19.66 12.03 -12.77
C ILE A 314 -20.42 13.00 -13.69
N SER A 315 -21.00 14.07 -13.11
CA SER A 315 -21.72 15.10 -13.86
C SER A 315 -20.82 15.88 -14.83
N GLY A 316 -21.40 16.50 -15.86
CA GLY A 316 -20.65 17.32 -16.81
C GLY A 316 -19.89 18.48 -16.15
N THR A 317 -20.43 19.08 -15.09
CA THR A 317 -19.76 20.12 -14.31
C THR A 317 -18.55 19.58 -13.56
N ALA A 318 -18.69 18.41 -12.92
CA ALA A 318 -17.59 17.74 -12.23
C ALA A 318 -16.48 17.31 -13.22
N LEU A 319 -16.86 16.76 -14.38
CA LEU A 319 -15.91 16.38 -15.44
C LEU A 319 -15.13 17.58 -15.97
N PHE A 320 -15.81 18.70 -16.24
CA PHE A 320 -15.14 19.93 -16.63
C PHE A 320 -14.17 20.38 -15.53
N GLY A 321 -14.59 20.33 -14.26
CA GLY A 321 -13.74 20.57 -13.09
C GLY A 321 -12.47 19.71 -13.07
N ASP A 322 -12.62 18.38 -13.07
CA ASP A 322 -11.51 17.41 -13.11
C ASP A 322 -10.49 17.76 -14.20
N LEU A 323 -10.93 17.84 -15.46
CA LEU A 323 -10.04 17.96 -16.61
C LEU A 323 -9.25 19.27 -16.67
N THR A 324 -9.74 20.32 -16.02
CA THR A 324 -9.17 21.67 -16.14
C THR A 324 -8.58 22.20 -14.85
N ARG A 325 -9.04 21.73 -13.68
CA ARG A 325 -8.53 22.14 -12.36
C ARG A 325 -7.54 21.12 -11.81
N GLY A 326 -7.70 19.83 -12.12
CA GLY A 326 -6.74 18.79 -11.77
C GLY A 326 -5.28 19.14 -12.16
N PRO A 327 -5.01 19.55 -13.42
CA PRO A 327 -3.67 19.96 -13.83
C PRO A 327 -3.12 21.22 -13.14
N ARG A 328 -3.98 22.03 -12.50
CA ARG A 328 -3.55 23.19 -11.71
C ARG A 328 -3.06 22.77 -10.31
N VAL A 329 -3.62 21.71 -9.75
CA VAL A 329 -3.18 21.11 -8.48
C VAL A 329 -1.99 20.18 -8.72
N ILE A 330 -2.06 19.35 -9.76
CA ILE A 330 -0.99 18.43 -10.18
C ILE A 330 -0.30 19.02 -11.42
N GLY A 331 0.34 20.17 -11.20
CA GLY A 331 1.04 20.98 -12.20
C GLY A 331 2.51 20.60 -12.40
N ALA A 332 3.30 21.53 -12.95
CA ALA A 332 4.71 21.31 -13.23
C ALA A 332 5.53 21.11 -11.95
N GLU A 333 5.21 21.87 -10.91
CA GLU A 333 5.84 21.86 -9.59
C GLU A 333 5.58 20.54 -8.88
N SER A 334 4.31 20.11 -8.81
CA SER A 334 3.93 18.83 -8.21
C SER A 334 4.63 17.68 -8.93
N ARG A 335 4.68 17.70 -10.26
CA ARG A 335 5.40 16.68 -11.05
C ARG A 335 6.91 16.70 -10.84
N ALA A 336 7.49 17.87 -10.59
CA ALA A 336 8.91 17.98 -10.25
C ALA A 336 9.19 17.39 -8.87
N ALA A 337 8.31 17.64 -7.89
CA ALA A 337 8.39 17.02 -6.56
C ALA A 337 8.27 15.50 -6.65
N LEU A 338 7.33 14.96 -7.44
CA LEU A 338 7.20 13.51 -7.66
C LEU A 338 8.50 12.89 -8.19
N ARG A 339 9.13 13.51 -9.19
CA ARG A 339 10.41 12.99 -9.71
C ARG A 339 11.51 13.03 -8.66
N LYS A 340 11.61 14.14 -7.93
CA LYS A 340 12.62 14.31 -6.88
C LYS A 340 12.47 13.28 -5.76
N ILE A 341 11.24 13.03 -5.30
CA ILE A 341 10.95 12.02 -4.27
C ILE A 341 11.36 10.62 -4.76
N LEU A 342 11.04 10.28 -6.01
CA LEU A 342 11.49 9.01 -6.59
C LEU A 342 13.03 8.92 -6.65
N ASP A 343 13.71 10.00 -7.01
CA ASP A 343 15.18 10.04 -7.04
C ASP A 343 15.78 9.89 -5.62
N GLU A 344 15.19 10.53 -4.60
CA GLU A 344 15.58 10.42 -3.17
C GLU A 344 15.37 8.99 -2.62
N ILE A 345 14.32 8.29 -3.08
CA ILE A 345 14.10 6.87 -2.77
C ILE A 345 15.17 6.00 -3.45
N ARG A 346 15.39 6.18 -4.76
CA ARG A 346 16.32 5.37 -5.55
C ARG A 346 17.78 5.53 -5.11
N SER A 347 18.16 6.74 -4.68
CA SER A 347 19.50 7.03 -4.13
C SER A 347 19.69 6.55 -2.69
N GLY A 348 18.61 6.13 -2.02
CA GLY A 348 18.58 5.79 -0.60
C GLY A 348 18.70 7.01 0.34
N ASP A 349 18.54 8.23 -0.16
CA ASP A 349 18.52 9.44 0.68
C ASP A 349 17.38 9.37 1.70
N PHE A 350 16.17 9.01 1.26
CA PHE A 350 15.03 8.80 2.15
C PHE A 350 15.32 7.75 3.23
N ALA A 351 15.92 6.62 2.85
CA ALA A 351 16.26 5.56 3.80
C ALA A 351 17.28 6.02 4.86
N ARG A 352 18.27 6.84 4.46
CA ARG A 352 19.24 7.44 5.40
C ARG A 352 18.59 8.45 6.33
N GLU A 353 17.71 9.30 5.81
CA GLU A 353 16.93 10.26 6.60
C GLU A 353 16.08 9.54 7.64
N TRP A 354 15.33 8.52 7.22
CA TRP A 354 14.50 7.72 8.11
C TRP A 354 15.31 7.06 9.23
N LYS A 355 16.43 6.41 8.88
CA LYS A 355 17.34 5.82 9.88
C LYS A 355 17.87 6.86 10.87
N ALA A 356 18.18 8.07 10.41
CA ALA A 356 18.66 9.14 11.27
C ALA A 356 17.56 9.66 12.22
N GLU A 357 16.30 9.72 11.79
CA GLU A 357 15.16 10.06 12.65
C GLU A 357 14.94 9.00 13.74
N VAL A 358 15.00 7.72 13.38
CA VAL A 358 14.89 6.60 14.33
C VAL A 358 16.02 6.63 15.35
N ALA A 359 17.26 6.84 14.91
CA ALA A 359 18.42 6.93 15.80
C ALA A 359 18.34 8.10 16.81
N ARG A 360 17.58 9.16 16.49
CA ARG A 360 17.28 10.29 17.38
C ARG A 360 16.07 10.05 18.29
N GLY A 361 15.48 8.85 18.26
CA GLY A 361 14.33 8.50 19.10
C GLY A 361 12.97 8.95 18.54
N ARG A 362 12.88 9.23 17.22
CA ARG A 362 11.62 9.56 16.52
C ARG A 362 10.92 10.84 17.02
N GLY A 363 11.68 11.79 17.56
CA GLY A 363 11.13 13.01 18.16
C GLY A 363 10.35 13.88 17.16
N GLY A 364 10.88 14.05 15.94
CA GLY A 364 10.21 14.81 14.88
C GLY A 364 8.95 14.11 14.40
N LEU A 365 9.02 12.80 14.19
CA LEU A 365 7.85 11.99 13.81
C LEU A 365 6.75 12.04 14.88
N ASN A 366 7.10 11.86 16.16
CA ASN A 366 6.13 11.89 17.26
C ASN A 366 5.44 13.24 17.38
N ALA A 367 6.19 14.35 17.22
CA ALA A 367 5.62 15.70 17.22
C ALA A 367 4.68 15.93 16.03
N ALA A 368 5.04 15.44 14.83
CA ALA A 368 4.18 15.52 13.65
C ALA A 368 2.88 14.72 13.82
N LEU A 369 2.96 13.51 14.40
CA LEU A 369 1.80 12.68 14.72
C LEU A 369 0.88 13.35 15.75
N GLU A 370 1.45 13.92 16.80
CA GLU A 370 0.68 14.65 17.81
C GLU A 370 -0.04 15.87 17.19
N GLY A 371 0.67 16.63 16.34
CA GLY A 371 0.08 17.75 15.60
C GLY A 371 -1.09 17.31 14.71
N ALA A 372 -0.89 16.26 13.91
CA ALA A 372 -1.93 15.71 13.03
C ALA A 372 -3.16 15.24 13.83
N SER A 373 -2.96 14.58 14.98
CA SER A 373 -4.08 14.10 15.83
C SER A 373 -4.96 15.21 16.41
N LYS A 374 -4.44 16.44 16.47
CA LYS A 374 -5.14 17.63 16.99
C LYS A 374 -5.75 18.48 15.88
N HIS A 375 -5.56 18.11 14.61
CA HIS A 375 -6.05 18.89 13.49
C HIS A 375 -7.60 18.97 13.49
N PRO A 376 -8.21 20.13 13.18
CA PRO A 376 -9.67 20.29 13.23
C PRO A 376 -10.47 19.32 12.34
N ILE A 377 -9.83 18.78 11.29
CA ILE A 377 -10.43 17.76 10.42
C ILE A 377 -10.88 16.50 11.19
N GLU A 378 -10.19 16.15 12.28
CA GLU A 378 -10.53 14.99 13.10
C GLU A 378 -11.82 15.21 13.90
N ALA A 379 -12.03 16.43 14.39
CA ALA A 379 -13.29 16.81 15.04
C ALA A 379 -14.42 16.93 14.02
N ALA A 380 -14.15 17.49 12.84
CA ALA A 380 -15.11 17.57 11.75
C ALA A 380 -15.58 16.18 11.29
N ARG A 381 -14.67 15.20 11.18
CA ARG A 381 -14.99 13.79 10.91
C ARG A 381 -16.04 13.27 11.89
N ARG A 382 -15.77 13.43 13.19
CA ARG A 382 -16.65 12.93 14.26
C ARG A 382 -18.05 13.53 14.17
N LEU A 383 -18.14 14.84 13.96
CA LEU A 383 -19.42 15.53 13.78
C LEU A 383 -20.16 15.06 12.52
N ALA A 384 -19.46 15.00 11.38
CA ALA A 384 -20.03 14.60 10.10
C ALA A 384 -20.57 13.16 10.10
N LEU A 385 -19.89 12.25 10.83
CA LEU A 385 -20.25 10.84 10.91
C LEU A 385 -21.14 10.49 12.12
N GLY A 386 -21.57 11.49 12.89
CA GLY A 386 -22.41 11.27 14.09
C GLY A 386 -21.68 10.59 15.26
N GLU A 387 -20.36 10.45 15.19
CA GLU A 387 -19.51 9.94 16.27
C GLU A 387 -19.27 11.06 17.32
N GLY A 388 -20.30 11.39 18.10
CA GLY A 388 -20.19 12.35 19.22
C GLY A 388 -20.91 13.69 19.05
N GLY A 389 -22.09 13.71 18.42
CA GLY A 389 -22.96 14.88 18.50
C GLY A 389 -23.34 15.20 19.97
N PRO A 390 -23.62 16.47 20.32
CA PRO A 390 -24.17 16.80 21.63
C PRO A 390 -25.45 15.97 21.82
N GLU A 391 -25.68 15.46 23.04
CA GLU A 391 -27.02 15.03 23.44
C GLU A 391 -27.98 16.14 23.01
N ARG A 392 -28.83 15.86 22.02
CA ARG A 392 -29.86 16.80 21.60
C ARG A 392 -30.84 16.89 22.77
N ALA A 393 -30.69 17.96 23.55
CA ALA A 393 -31.58 18.33 24.66
C ALA A 393 -33.01 18.59 24.16
#